data_AF-A0A1G7P282-F1
#
_entry.id   AF-A0A1G7P282-F1
#
_cell.length_a   1.000
_cell.length_b   1.000
_cell.length_c   1.000
_cell.angle_alpha   90.00
_cell.angle_beta   90.00
_cell.angle_gamma   90.00
#
_symmetry.space_group_name_H-M   'P 1'
#
loop_
_entity.id
_entity.type
_entity.pdbx_description
1 polymer ?
#
loop_
_entity_poly.entity_id
_entity_poly.type
_entity_poly.pdbx_seq_one_letter_code
_entity_poly.pdbx_strand_id
1 'polypeptide(L)'
;MKAIAYNIKPDEKEWLVLANYKKHDITIIANSLTADTLSFATGKEALLVFNNDELSSDMILGLRTLGIKYIATSSSQTDHLDLTTAGLAGMKVANVPLPADQADTKARMEQVIKNLDQWAAGKCVGKACCCQSECATTKKL
;
A
#
# COMPACT_ATOMS: atom_id res chain seq x y z
N MET A 1 3.65 -10.82 5.66
CA MET A 1 2.22 -10.70 5.24
C MET A 1 2.10 -10.93 3.73
N LYS A 2 0.90 -11.18 3.22
CA LYS A 2 0.66 -11.35 1.78
C LYS A 2 0.28 -10.02 1.13
N ALA A 3 1.01 -9.58 0.12
CA ALA A 3 0.78 -8.33 -0.59
C ALA A 3 0.73 -8.54 -2.11
N ILE A 4 0.13 -7.59 -2.82
CA ILE A 4 0.11 -7.54 -4.28
C ILE A 4 0.50 -6.15 -4.78
N ALA A 5 1.33 -6.11 -5.81
CA ALA A 5 1.74 -4.89 -6.50
C ALA A 5 1.32 -4.96 -7.96
N TYR A 6 0.71 -3.91 -8.48
CA TYR A 6 0.34 -3.76 -9.89
C TYR A 6 1.22 -2.71 -10.56
N ASN A 7 1.35 -2.81 -11.89
CA ASN A 7 1.98 -1.81 -12.74
C ASN A 7 3.37 -1.32 -12.27
N ILE A 8 4.17 -2.19 -11.66
CA ILE A 8 5.48 -1.80 -11.14
C ILE A 8 6.52 -1.77 -12.27
N LYS A 9 7.31 -0.70 -12.35
CA LYS A 9 8.40 -0.58 -13.32
C LYS A 9 9.57 -1.51 -12.96
N PRO A 10 10.37 -1.96 -13.94
CA PRO A 10 11.53 -2.83 -13.68
C PRO A 10 12.48 -2.29 -12.60
N ASP A 11 12.78 -0.99 -12.65
CA ASP A 11 13.71 -0.35 -11.71
C ASP A 11 13.17 -0.34 -10.28
N GLU A 12 11.88 -0.03 -10.09
CA GLU A 12 11.21 -0.07 -8.78
C GLU A 12 11.09 -1.49 -8.24
N LYS A 13 10.82 -2.46 -9.14
CA LYS A 13 10.72 -3.88 -8.79
C LYS A 13 12.02 -4.40 -8.17
N GLU A 14 13.17 -4.07 -8.74
CA GLU A 14 14.45 -4.52 -8.21
C GLU A 14 14.65 -4.04 -6.76
N TRP A 15 14.43 -2.75 -6.53
CA TRP A 15 14.54 -2.16 -5.19
C TRP A 15 13.50 -2.71 -4.22
N LEU A 16 12.27 -2.97 -4.65
CA LEU A 16 11.23 -3.57 -3.81
C LEU A 16 11.63 -4.98 -3.36
N VAL A 17 12.17 -5.79 -4.27
CA VAL A 17 12.63 -7.15 -3.95
C VAL A 17 13.80 -7.11 -2.97
N LEU A 18 14.77 -6.21 -3.20
CA LEU A 18 15.92 -6.02 -2.32
C LEU A 18 15.49 -5.55 -0.91
N ALA A 19 14.60 -4.56 -0.82
CA ALA A 19 14.09 -4.05 0.45
C ALA A 19 13.26 -5.10 1.21
N ASN A 20 12.47 -5.91 0.50
CA ASN A 20 11.61 -6.93 1.12
C ASN A 20 12.43 -8.07 1.73
N TYR A 21 13.55 -8.46 1.11
CA TYR A 21 14.42 -9.54 1.57
C TYR A 21 13.65 -10.83 1.95
N LYS A 22 12.63 -11.19 1.15
CA LYS A 22 11.71 -12.34 1.34
C LYS A 22 10.90 -12.34 2.66
N LYS A 23 10.78 -11.20 3.36
CA LYS A 23 9.97 -11.08 4.59
C LYS A 23 8.47 -11.17 4.32
N HIS A 24 8.00 -10.51 3.27
CA HIS A 24 6.61 -10.51 2.84
C HIS A 24 6.45 -11.31 1.54
N ASP A 25 5.31 -11.97 1.39
CA ASP A 25 4.92 -12.66 0.15
C ASP A 25 4.27 -11.62 -0.78
N ILE A 26 5.08 -11.01 -1.64
CA ILE A 26 4.65 -9.95 -2.57
C ILE A 26 4.47 -10.55 -3.96
N THR A 27 3.22 -10.58 -4.43
CA THR A 27 2.90 -10.93 -5.82
C THR A 27 3.00 -9.69 -6.69
N ILE A 28 3.77 -9.77 -7.78
CA ILE A 28 3.98 -8.65 -8.69
C ILE A 28 3.24 -8.93 -10.00
N ILE A 29 2.34 -8.02 -10.37
CA ILE A 29 1.57 -8.05 -11.61
C ILE A 29 2.09 -6.92 -12.51
N ALA A 30 2.47 -7.26 -13.74
CA ALA A 30 2.97 -6.29 -14.71
C ALA A 30 1.87 -5.37 -15.23
N ASN A 31 0.62 -5.85 -15.26
CA ASN A 31 -0.54 -5.12 -15.72
C ASN A 31 -1.04 -4.11 -14.67
N SER A 32 -1.73 -3.08 -15.13
CA SER A 32 -2.43 -2.13 -14.27
C SER A 32 -3.59 -2.77 -13.51
N LEU A 33 -3.93 -2.14 -12.38
CA LEU A 33 -5.13 -2.48 -11.64
C LEU A 33 -6.36 -1.98 -12.40
N THR A 34 -7.20 -2.90 -12.83
CA THR A 34 -8.48 -2.65 -13.50
C THR A 34 -9.53 -3.59 -12.91
N ALA A 35 -10.79 -3.44 -13.30
CA ALA A 35 -11.86 -4.35 -12.89
C ALA A 35 -11.52 -5.82 -13.21
N ASP A 36 -10.85 -6.08 -14.33
CA ASP A 36 -10.48 -7.44 -14.77
C ASP A 36 -9.35 -8.04 -13.91
N THR A 37 -8.38 -7.21 -13.52
CA THR A 37 -7.19 -7.65 -12.77
C THR A 37 -7.37 -7.54 -11.25
N LEU A 38 -8.47 -6.92 -10.79
CA LEU A 38 -8.85 -6.77 -9.38
C LEU A 38 -8.87 -8.13 -8.66
N SER A 39 -9.39 -9.16 -9.33
CA SER A 39 -9.52 -10.52 -8.81
C SER A 39 -8.20 -11.16 -8.36
N PHE A 40 -7.06 -10.70 -8.90
CA PHE A 40 -5.73 -11.21 -8.50
C PHE A 40 -5.36 -10.84 -7.06
N ALA A 41 -6.02 -9.83 -6.47
CA ALA A 41 -5.84 -9.45 -5.08
C ALA A 41 -6.47 -10.44 -4.08
N THR A 42 -7.23 -11.43 -4.56
CA THR A 42 -7.88 -12.43 -3.71
C THR A 42 -6.89 -13.16 -2.80
N GLY A 43 -7.18 -13.21 -1.50
CA GLY A 43 -6.34 -13.89 -0.51
C GLY A 43 -5.05 -13.13 -0.15
N LYS A 44 -4.92 -11.87 -0.59
CA LYS A 44 -3.87 -10.93 -0.17
C LYS A 44 -4.44 -9.98 0.89
N GLU A 45 -3.54 -9.40 1.68
CA GLU A 45 -3.91 -8.53 2.79
C GLU A 45 -3.59 -7.07 2.51
N ALA A 46 -2.55 -6.82 1.70
CA ALA A 46 -2.10 -5.48 1.34
C ALA A 46 -2.03 -5.27 -0.18
N LEU A 47 -2.50 -4.11 -0.63
CA LEU A 47 -2.26 -3.59 -1.97
C LEU A 47 -1.11 -2.59 -1.95
N LEU A 48 -0.16 -2.75 -2.87
CA LEU A 48 0.93 -1.81 -3.13
C LEU A 48 0.64 -1.03 -4.42
N VAL A 49 0.59 0.29 -4.30
CA VAL A 49 0.28 1.21 -5.38
C VAL A 49 1.55 1.94 -5.82
N PHE A 50 1.86 1.82 -7.11
CA PHE A 50 3.01 2.46 -7.75
C PHE A 50 2.55 3.45 -8.81
N ASN A 51 3.46 4.30 -9.27
CA ASN A 51 3.23 5.22 -10.40
C ASN A 51 2.05 6.21 -10.26
N ASN A 52 1.55 6.43 -9.04
CA ASN A 52 0.34 7.22 -8.78
C ASN A 52 -0.90 6.69 -9.52
N ASP A 53 -1.00 5.36 -9.70
CA ASP A 53 -2.19 4.73 -10.26
C ASP A 53 -3.43 5.10 -9.43
N GLU A 54 -4.49 5.52 -10.12
CA GLU A 54 -5.71 6.00 -9.50
C GLU A 54 -6.50 4.85 -8.84
N LEU A 55 -6.94 5.08 -7.60
CA LEU A 55 -7.83 4.19 -6.88
C LEU A 55 -9.16 4.89 -6.60
N SER A 56 -10.13 4.61 -7.47
CA SER A 56 -11.51 5.03 -7.31
C SER A 56 -12.19 4.31 -6.14
N SER A 57 -13.30 4.89 -5.66
CA SER A 57 -14.15 4.32 -4.62
C SER A 57 -14.59 2.89 -4.92
N ASP A 58 -15.03 2.61 -6.15
CA ASP A 58 -15.48 1.28 -6.59
C ASP A 58 -14.35 0.24 -6.50
N MET A 59 -13.12 0.61 -6.89
CA MET A 59 -11.96 -0.27 -6.77
C MET A 59 -11.65 -0.55 -5.30
N ILE A 60 -11.69 0.46 -4.43
CA ILE A 60 -11.45 0.31 -3.00
C ILE A 60 -12.48 -0.64 -2.36
N LEU A 61 -13.77 -0.47 -2.67
CA LEU A 61 -14.83 -1.35 -2.18
C LEU A 61 -14.69 -2.79 -2.71
N GLY A 62 -14.31 -2.94 -3.97
CA GLY A 62 -13.99 -4.24 -4.56
C GLY A 62 -12.81 -4.93 -3.87
N LEU A 63 -11.69 -4.22 -3.69
CA LEU A 63 -10.52 -4.70 -2.96
C LEU A 63 -10.85 -5.10 -1.53
N ARG A 64 -11.70 -4.32 -0.85
CA ARG A 64 -12.18 -4.64 0.49
C ARG A 64 -12.94 -5.96 0.53
N THR A 65 -13.81 -6.18 -0.45
CA THR A 65 -14.57 -7.43 -0.60
C THR A 65 -13.66 -8.64 -0.81
N LEU A 66 -12.54 -8.45 -1.51
CA LEU A 66 -11.50 -9.48 -1.72
C LEU A 66 -10.62 -9.74 -0.48
N GLY A 67 -10.82 -8.99 0.60
CA GLY A 67 -10.12 -9.16 1.87
C GLY A 67 -8.92 -8.26 2.08
N ILE A 68 -8.67 -7.29 1.19
CA ILE A 68 -7.60 -6.30 1.39
C ILE A 68 -7.95 -5.43 2.59
N LYS A 69 -6.96 -5.23 3.45
CA LYS A 69 -7.05 -4.45 4.68
C LYS A 69 -6.15 -3.22 4.65
N TYR A 70 -5.10 -3.27 3.84
CA TYR A 70 -4.04 -2.26 3.82
C TYR A 70 -3.76 -1.80 2.39
N ILE A 71 -3.53 -0.49 2.21
CA ILE A 71 -3.10 0.12 0.96
C ILE A 71 -1.83 0.91 1.25
N ALA A 72 -0.72 0.54 0.62
CA ALA A 72 0.52 1.32 0.69
C ALA A 72 0.83 1.91 -0.68
N THR A 73 0.97 3.23 -0.77
CA THR A 73 1.50 3.90 -1.96
C THR A 73 2.98 4.17 -1.81
N SER A 74 3.71 4.12 -2.93
CA SER A 74 5.13 4.48 -3.00
C SER A 74 5.38 5.98 -3.10
N SER A 75 4.34 6.80 -3.20
CA SER A 75 4.39 8.27 -3.32
C SER A 75 4.23 8.96 -1.96
N SER A 76 4.65 10.22 -1.87
CA SER A 76 4.33 11.09 -0.73
C SER A 76 2.92 11.67 -0.83
N GLN A 77 2.48 12.00 -2.05
CA GLN A 77 1.13 12.46 -2.33
C GLN A 77 0.15 11.29 -2.38
N THR A 78 -1.11 11.59 -2.03
CA THR A 78 -2.21 10.61 -1.99
C THR A 78 -3.44 11.10 -2.75
N ASP A 79 -3.28 12.11 -3.61
CA ASP A 79 -4.40 12.74 -4.32
C ASP A 79 -5.10 11.76 -5.28
N HIS A 80 -4.39 10.74 -5.75
CA HIS A 80 -4.89 9.62 -6.57
C HIS A 80 -5.61 8.54 -5.76
N LEU A 81 -5.72 8.69 -4.44
CA LEU A 81 -6.35 7.72 -3.55
C LEU A 81 -7.59 8.32 -2.90
N ASP A 82 -8.75 7.66 -3.05
CA ASP A 82 -9.93 8.02 -2.25
C ASP A 82 -9.78 7.54 -0.80
N LEU A 83 -9.09 8.36 0.00
CA LEU A 83 -8.87 8.13 1.41
C LEU A 83 -10.16 8.11 2.24
N THR A 84 -11.21 8.80 1.77
CA THR A 84 -12.50 8.85 2.45
C THR A 84 -13.16 7.48 2.37
N THR A 85 -13.27 6.93 1.15
CA THR A 85 -13.83 5.60 0.92
C THR A 85 -12.96 4.53 1.59
N ALA A 86 -11.64 4.64 1.54
CA ALA A 86 -10.74 3.72 2.23
C ALA A 86 -10.98 3.71 3.76
N GLY A 87 -11.14 4.89 4.37
CA GLY A 87 -11.47 5.04 5.79
C GLY A 87 -12.82 4.42 6.15
N LEU A 88 -13.87 4.74 5.38
CA LEU A 88 -15.22 4.19 5.57
C LEU A 88 -15.28 2.66 5.37
N ALA A 89 -14.48 2.12 4.44
CA ALA A 89 -14.32 0.69 4.23
C ALA A 89 -13.52 0.00 5.36
N GLY A 90 -12.93 0.75 6.29
CA GLY A 90 -12.08 0.24 7.36
C GLY A 90 -10.71 -0.24 6.88
N MET A 91 -10.24 0.29 5.74
CA MET A 91 -8.91 0.01 5.20
C MET A 91 -7.90 1.03 5.74
N LYS A 92 -6.68 0.58 6.00
CA LYS A 92 -5.60 1.46 6.45
C LYS A 92 -4.72 1.85 5.27
N VAL A 93 -4.44 3.15 5.15
CA VAL A 93 -3.64 3.71 4.05
C VAL A 93 -2.31 4.24 4.59
N ALA A 94 -1.23 3.94 3.86
CA ALA A 94 0.09 4.50 4.13
C ALA A 94 0.75 5.07 2.88
N ASN A 95 1.48 6.17 3.03
CA ASN A 95 2.30 6.78 2.00
C ASN A 95 3.80 6.64 2.31
N VAL A 96 4.62 7.27 1.48
CA VAL A 96 6.06 7.42 1.69
C VAL A 96 6.35 8.90 1.93
N PRO A 97 6.44 9.35 3.20
CA PRO A 97 6.65 10.76 3.53
C PRO A 97 8.14 11.15 3.42
N LEU A 98 8.71 10.99 2.22
CA LEU A 98 10.07 11.41 1.92
C LEU A 98 10.07 12.82 1.30
N PRO A 99 11.01 13.69 1.69
CA PRO A 99 11.18 14.99 1.06
C PRO A 99 11.70 14.84 -0.38
N ALA A 100 11.42 15.83 -1.23
CA ALA A 100 11.66 15.77 -2.68
C ALA A 100 13.15 15.60 -3.06
N ASP A 101 14.06 16.00 -2.18
CA ASP A 101 15.53 15.83 -2.31
C ASP A 101 16.02 14.42 -1.92
N GLN A 102 15.18 13.62 -1.25
CA GLN A 102 15.43 12.21 -0.90
C GLN A 102 14.56 11.25 -1.71
N ALA A 103 14.12 11.67 -2.91
CA ALA A 103 13.31 10.87 -3.83
C ALA A 103 14.06 9.70 -4.49
N ASP A 104 15.05 9.12 -3.80
CA ASP A 104 15.71 7.90 -4.26
C ASP A 104 14.70 6.73 -4.25
N THR A 105 14.66 5.99 -5.36
CA THR A 105 13.77 4.86 -5.55
C THR A 105 13.98 3.81 -4.45
N LYS A 106 15.23 3.59 -4.04
CA LYS A 106 15.57 2.68 -2.95
C LYS A 106 14.89 3.07 -1.63
N ALA A 107 15.05 4.31 -1.18
CA ALA A 107 14.48 4.79 0.08
C ALA A 107 12.95 4.70 0.08
N ARG A 108 12.31 4.96 -1.06
CA ARG A 108 10.86 4.80 -1.23
C ARG A 108 10.43 3.36 -1.01
N MET A 109 11.12 2.40 -1.64
CA MET A 109 10.81 0.98 -1.49
C MET A 109 11.06 0.47 -0.07
N GLU A 110 12.15 0.90 0.56
CA GLU A 110 12.44 0.58 1.97
C GLU A 110 11.33 1.08 2.90
N GLN A 111 10.80 2.27 2.66
CA GLN A 111 9.68 2.80 3.43
C GLN A 111 8.37 2.04 3.18
N VAL A 112 8.10 1.60 1.95
CA VAL A 112 6.94 0.72 1.64
C VAL A 112 7.04 -0.60 2.42
N ILE A 113 8.21 -1.24 2.43
CA ILE A 113 8.42 -2.47 3.20
C ILE A 113 8.30 -2.22 4.70
N LYS A 114 8.84 -1.10 5.20
CA LYS A 114 8.68 -0.71 6.61
C LYS A 114 7.20 -0.54 6.99
N ASN A 115 6.37 -0.02 6.10
CA ASN A 115 4.93 0.08 6.33
C ASN A 115 4.29 -1.32 6.49
N LEU A 116 4.66 -2.26 5.61
CA LEU A 116 4.22 -3.66 5.69
C LEU A 116 4.73 -4.33 6.98
N ASP A 117 5.98 -4.11 7.38
CA ASP A 117 6.58 -4.62 8.62
C ASP A 117 5.76 -4.16 9.85
N GLN A 118 5.38 -2.88 9.92
CA GLN A 118 4.57 -2.37 11.02
C GLN A 118 3.18 -3.02 11.06
N TRP A 119 2.50 -3.13 9.92
CA TRP A 119 1.18 -3.77 9.87
C TRP A 119 1.24 -5.26 10.21
N ALA A 120 2.25 -5.98 9.73
CA ALA A 120 2.48 -7.37 10.10
C ALA A 120 2.73 -7.53 11.61
N ALA A 121 3.37 -6.54 12.25
CA ALA A 121 3.54 -6.49 13.70
C ALA A 121 2.32 -5.95 14.48
N GLY A 122 1.20 -5.65 13.80
CA GLY A 122 -0.01 -5.09 14.42
C GLY A 122 0.10 -3.62 14.85
N LYS A 123 1.13 -2.90 14.38
CA LYS A 123 1.43 -1.51 14.72
C LYS A 123 0.90 -0.54 13.66
N CYS A 124 0.75 0.73 14.04
CA CYS A 124 0.52 1.83 13.10
C CYS A 124 1.83 2.22 12.39
N VAL A 125 1.72 2.78 11.18
CA VAL A 125 2.86 3.24 10.37
C VAL A 125 3.36 4.65 10.74
N GLY A 126 2.76 5.28 11.76
CA GLY A 126 3.20 6.57 12.29
C GLY A 126 3.04 7.71 11.28
N LYS A 127 4.13 8.43 10.98
CA LYS A 127 4.12 9.58 10.06
C LYS A 127 3.71 9.24 8.63
N ALA A 128 3.81 7.96 8.24
CA ALA A 128 3.37 7.47 6.95
C ALA A 128 1.86 7.20 6.89
N CYS A 129 1.12 7.36 7.98
CA CYS A 129 -0.31 7.02 8.06
C CYS A 129 -1.15 8.10 7.36
N CYS A 130 -2.02 7.67 6.45
CA CYS A 130 -2.93 8.56 5.70
C CYS A 130 -4.41 8.27 6.01
N CYS A 131 -4.70 7.53 7.08
CA CYS A 131 -6.08 7.24 7.47
C CYS A 131 -6.79 8.52 7.91
N GLN A 132 -7.91 8.87 7.28
CA GLN A 132 -8.69 10.07 7.62
C GLN A 132 -9.58 9.88 8.87
N SER A 133 -9.90 8.64 9.22
CA SER A 133 -10.67 8.28 10.42
C SER A 133 -9.73 7.88 11.57
N GLU A 134 -10.17 8.05 12.81
CA GLU A 134 -9.45 7.60 14.01
C GLU A 134 -8.99 6.14 13.86
N CYS A 135 -7.70 5.97 13.57
CA CYS A 135 -7.11 4.65 13.40
C CYS A 135 -7.15 3.96 14.76
N ALA A 136 -7.96 2.90 14.88
CA ALA A 136 -8.14 2.07 16.07
C ALA A 136 -6.89 1.25 16.44
N THR A 137 -5.69 1.82 16.36
CA THR A 137 -4.67 1.47 17.34
C THR A 137 -5.09 2.12 18.65
N THR A 138 -5.95 1.42 19.37
CA THR A 138 -6.23 1.63 20.79
C THR A 138 -4.97 2.16 21.48
N LYS A 139 -4.99 3.43 21.87
CA LYS A 139 -4.25 3.84 23.07
C LYS A 139 -4.73 2.88 24.15
N LYS A 140 -3.92 1.90 24.51
CA LYS A 140 -4.04 1.34 25.85
C LYS A 140 -3.75 2.53 26.78
N LEU A 141 -4.84 3.05 27.36
CA LEU A 141 -4.79 3.91 28.53
C LEU A 141 -4.02 3.20 29.64
#